data_AF-A0A948ZLM3-F1
#
_entry.id   AF-A0A948ZLM3-F1
#
_cell.length_a   1.000
_cell.length_b   1.000
_cell.length_c   1.000
_cell.angle_alpha   90.00
_cell.angle_beta   90.00
_cell.angle_gamma   90.00
#
_symmetry.space_group_name_H-M   'P 1'
#
loop_
_entity.id
_entity.type
_entity.pdbx_description
1 polymer ?
#
loop_
_entity_poly.entity_id
_entity_poly.type
_entity_poly.pdbx_seq_one_letter_code
_entity_poly.pdbx_strand_id
1 'polypeptide(L)'
;RAAVGDRLFGCDACQEACPWNRRTPATTEPAFHPGPDMNPVELAGLLALDEAAFRRRFRHTPLWRAKQEGIQRNAAVVATNPKAATDTARLYVP
;
A
#
# COMPACT_ATOMS: atom_id res chain seq x y z
N ARG A 1 -4.31 9.76 -13.40
CA ARG A 1 -3.88 8.34 -13.20
C ARG A 1 -5.00 7.51 -12.55
N ALA A 2 -6.22 7.56 -13.10
CA ALA A 2 -7.40 6.95 -12.45
C ALA A 2 -7.31 5.42 -12.26
N ALA A 3 -6.56 4.73 -13.12
CA ALA A 3 -6.42 3.26 -13.11
C ALA A 3 -5.67 2.70 -11.89
N VAL A 4 -4.96 3.52 -11.11
CA VAL A 4 -4.22 3.07 -9.91
C VAL A 4 -5.15 2.83 -8.71
N GLY A 5 -6.35 3.42 -8.71
CA GLY A 5 -7.29 3.29 -7.60
C GLY A 5 -6.73 3.85 -6.29
N ASP A 6 -6.90 3.08 -5.22
CA ASP A 6 -6.41 3.31 -3.85
C ASP A 6 -5.03 2.70 -3.57
N ARG A 7 -4.38 2.12 -4.58
CA ARG A 7 -3.14 1.34 -4.43
C ARG A 7 -1.93 2.26 -4.29
N LEU A 8 -1.28 2.23 -3.13
CA LEU A 8 -0.10 3.04 -2.84
C LEU A 8 1.19 2.40 -3.39
N PHE A 9 1.29 1.07 -3.33
CA PHE A 9 2.50 0.33 -3.69
C PHE A 9 2.15 -1.05 -4.26
N GLY A 10 2.85 -1.45 -5.32
CA GLY A 10 2.59 -2.71 -6.02
C GLY A 10 1.28 -2.70 -6.85
N CYS A 11 0.98 -3.84 -7.46
CA CYS A 11 -0.26 -4.08 -8.18
C CYS A 11 -0.49 -5.60 -8.27
N ASP A 12 -1.61 -6.06 -7.73
CA ASP A 12 -1.99 -7.47 -7.76
C ASP A 12 -3.15 -7.76 -8.72
N ALA A 13 -3.48 -6.82 -9.62
CA ALA A 13 -4.58 -6.99 -10.57
C ALA A 13 -4.46 -8.26 -11.44
N CYS A 14 -3.24 -8.66 -11.81
CA CYS A 14 -3.01 -9.91 -12.55
C CYS A 14 -3.27 -11.15 -11.69
N GLN A 15 -3.02 -11.08 -10.37
CA GLN A 15 -3.33 -12.14 -9.43
C GLN A 15 -4.83 -12.20 -9.14
N GLU A 16 -5.47 -11.06 -8.92
CA GLU A 16 -6.91 -10.92 -8.68
C GLU A 16 -7.73 -11.47 -9.85
N ALA A 17 -7.31 -11.21 -11.10
CA ALA A 17 -7.97 -11.71 -12.30
C ALA A 17 -7.66 -13.19 -12.60
N CYS A 18 -6.69 -13.80 -11.91
CA CYS A 18 -6.27 -15.18 -12.18
C CYS A 18 -7.34 -16.18 -11.71
N PRO A 19 -7.84 -17.07 -12.60
CA PRO A 19 -8.88 -18.04 -12.24
C PRO A 19 -8.42 -19.11 -11.25
N TRP A 20 -7.11 -19.27 -11.09
CA TRP A 20 -6.51 -20.18 -10.12
C TRP A 20 -6.41 -19.52 -8.74
N ASN A 21 -5.88 -18.30 -8.65
CA ASN A 21 -5.67 -17.61 -7.37
C ASN A 21 -6.97 -17.22 -6.68
N ARG A 22 -8.04 -16.89 -7.41
CA ARG A 22 -9.35 -16.55 -6.79
C ARG A 22 -9.99 -17.68 -5.97
N ARG A 23 -9.47 -18.91 -6.09
CA ARG A 23 -9.94 -20.10 -5.36
C ARG A 23 -9.01 -20.50 -4.22
N THR A 24 -7.87 -19.82 -4.06
CA THR A 24 -6.89 -20.12 -3.03
C THR A 24 -7.32 -19.47 -1.71
N PRO A 25 -7.36 -20.22 -0.60
CA PRO A 25 -7.65 -19.63 0.70
C PRO A 25 -6.51 -18.70 1.14
N ALA A 26 -6.84 -17.68 1.95
CA ALA A 26 -5.83 -16.88 2.61
C ALA A 26 -4.95 -17.76 3.51
N THR A 27 -3.69 -17.40 3.63
CA THR A 27 -2.76 -18.11 4.51
C THR A 27 -3.19 -18.00 5.97
N THR A 28 -2.94 -19.06 6.74
CA THR A 28 -3.11 -19.09 8.19
C THR A 28 -1.82 -18.84 8.95
N GLU A 29 -0.69 -18.66 8.25
CA GLU A 29 0.62 -18.40 8.84
C GLU A 29 0.74 -16.92 9.24
N PRO A 30 0.77 -16.60 10.56
CA PRO A 30 0.78 -15.23 11.06
C PRO A 30 1.91 -14.35 10.49
N ALA A 31 3.07 -14.93 10.17
CA ALA A 31 4.21 -14.18 9.65
C ALA A 31 3.95 -13.51 8.28
N PHE A 32 2.92 -13.95 7.55
CA PHE A 32 2.54 -13.35 6.26
C PHE A 32 1.43 -12.30 6.36
N HIS A 33 0.88 -12.07 7.55
CA HIS A 33 -0.09 -10.99 7.74
C HIS A 33 0.62 -9.63 7.80
N PRO A 34 0.00 -8.56 7.28
CA PRO A 34 0.54 -7.22 7.43
C PRO A 34 0.73 -6.87 8.90
N GLY A 35 1.87 -6.25 9.22
CA GLY A 35 2.10 -5.70 10.55
C GLY A 35 1.13 -4.57 10.90
N PRO A 36 1.07 -4.16 12.18
CA PRO A 36 0.27 -3.01 12.58
C PRO A 36 0.69 -1.78 11.78
N ASP A 37 -0.30 -0.97 11.39
CA ASP A 37 -0.13 0.22 10.56
C ASP A 37 0.49 -0.03 9.17
N MET A 38 0.54 -1.27 8.68
CA MET A 38 1.06 -1.56 7.34
C MET A 38 -0.02 -1.67 6.27
N ASN A 39 -1.29 -1.90 6.63
CA ASN A 39 -2.40 -1.93 5.68
C ASN A 39 -3.77 -2.00 6.40
N PRO A 40 -4.74 -1.12 6.09
CA PRO A 40 -4.63 0.10 5.28
C PRO A 40 -3.82 1.19 6.01
N VAL A 41 -3.50 2.29 5.32
CA VAL A 41 -2.75 3.41 5.90
C VAL A 41 -3.37 4.77 5.59
N GLU A 42 -3.31 5.68 6.55
CA GLU A 42 -3.79 7.05 6.42
C GLU A 42 -2.94 7.88 5.45
N LEU A 43 -3.58 8.47 4.44
CA LEU A 43 -2.92 9.29 3.42
C LEU A 43 -2.27 10.54 4.03
N ALA A 44 -2.95 11.22 4.94
CA ALA A 44 -2.43 12.40 5.62
C ALA A 44 -1.13 12.09 6.37
N GLY A 45 -1.10 10.94 7.06
CA GLY A 45 0.10 10.48 7.78
C GLY A 45 1.26 10.20 6.84
N LEU A 46 1.01 9.63 5.67
CA LEU A 46 2.04 9.39 4.66
C LEU A 46 2.58 10.69 4.04
N LEU A 47 1.71 11.65 3.74
CA LEU A 47 2.10 12.94 3.20
C LEU A 47 2.94 13.75 4.18
N ALA A 48 2.70 13.61 5.48
CA ALA A 48 3.44 14.26 6.55
C ALA A 48 4.72 13.52 7.01
N LEU A 49 5.08 12.38 6.38
CA LEU A 49 6.29 11.64 6.76
C LEU A 49 7.56 12.47 6.59
N ASP A 50 8.36 12.55 7.65
CA ASP A 50 9.75 12.95 7.56
C ASP A 50 10.68 11.74 7.38
N GLU A 51 11.97 11.98 7.15
CA GLU A 51 12.95 10.93 6.87
C GLU A 51 13.12 9.97 8.07
N ALA A 52 13.09 10.51 9.29
CA ALA A 52 13.26 9.71 10.50
C ALA A 52 12.07 8.77 10.73
N ALA A 53 10.85 9.26 10.51
CA ALA A 53 9.61 8.49 10.56
C ALA A 53 9.54 7.47 9.43
N PHE A 54 9.93 7.84 8.21
CA PHE A 54 10.02 6.92 7.07
C PHE A 54 10.99 5.77 7.37
N ARG A 55 12.18 6.08 7.88
CA ARG A 55 13.18 5.08 8.30
C ARG A 55 12.69 4.18 9.40
N ARG A 56 12.07 4.73 10.44
CA ARG A 56 11.51 3.91 11.54
C ARG A 56 10.42 2.98 11.04
N ARG A 57 9.56 3.45 10.13
CA ARG A 57 8.37 2.72 9.68
C ARG A 57 8.65 1.67 8.61
N PHE A 58 9.51 1.99 7.64
CA PHE A 58 9.65 1.17 6.43
C PHE A 58 11.02 0.53 6.25
N ARG A 59 11.99 0.76 7.14
CA ARG A 59 13.27 0.02 7.09
C ARG A 59 13.00 -1.47 7.21
N HIS A 60 13.74 -2.27 6.43
CA HIS A 60 13.57 -3.72 6.29
C HIS A 60 12.27 -4.17 5.62
N THR A 61 11.49 -3.26 5.05
CA THR A 61 10.33 -3.62 4.22
C THR A 61 10.64 -3.41 2.73
N PRO A 62 9.91 -4.05 1.82
CA PRO A 62 10.01 -3.78 0.38
C PRO A 62 9.77 -2.31 0.01
N LEU A 63 9.00 -1.58 0.82
CA LEU A 63 8.66 -0.16 0.66
C LEU A 63 9.89 0.74 0.81
N TRP A 64 10.94 0.29 1.50
CA TRP A 64 12.21 1.01 1.59
C TRP A 64 12.78 1.40 0.23
N ARG A 65 12.56 0.55 -0.79
CA ARG A 65 13.03 0.78 -2.16
C ARG A 65 12.33 1.93 -2.87
N ALA A 66 11.10 2.26 -2.49
CA ALA A 66 10.37 3.39 -3.07
C ALA A 66 10.89 4.75 -2.58
N LYS A 67 11.62 4.76 -1.45
CA LYS A 67 12.03 5.97 -0.73
C LYS A 67 10.85 6.83 -0.26
N GLN A 68 11.13 7.79 0.60
CA GLN A 68 10.10 8.66 1.17
C GLN A 68 9.36 9.43 0.07
N GLU A 69 10.10 10.00 -0.88
CA GLU A 69 9.55 10.83 -1.95
C GLU A 69 8.65 10.02 -2.87
N GLY A 70 8.99 8.75 -3.12
CA GLY A 70 8.17 7.85 -3.93
C GLY A 70 6.86 7.50 -3.24
N ILE A 71 6.88 7.25 -1.93
CA ILE A 71 5.69 7.01 -1.13
C ILE A 71 4.79 8.26 -1.09
N GLN A 72 5.34 9.43 -0.80
CA GLN A 72 4.59 10.70 -0.78
C GLN A 72 3.99 11.02 -2.15
N ARG A 73 4.75 10.81 -3.24
CA ARG A 73 4.25 10.98 -4.60
C ARG A 73 3.07 10.05 -4.89
N ASN A 74 3.14 8.79 -4.49
CA ASN A 74 2.04 7.85 -4.68
C ASN A 74 0.83 8.20 -3.80
N ALA A 75 1.05 8.61 -2.55
CA ALA A 75 -0.01 9.06 -1.64
C ALA A 75 -0.78 10.25 -2.23
N ALA A 76 -0.08 11.24 -2.79
CA ALA A 76 -0.71 12.38 -3.47
C ALA A 76 -1.54 11.96 -4.69
N VAL A 77 -1.05 10.98 -5.47
CA VAL A 77 -1.81 10.43 -6.61
C VAL A 77 -3.07 9.71 -6.14
N VAL A 78 -3.00 8.95 -5.05
CA VAL A 78 -4.17 8.25 -4.48
C VAL A 78 -5.17 9.26 -3.90
N ALA A 79 -4.71 10.24 -3.12
CA ALA A 79 -5.56 11.28 -2.51
C ALA A 79 -6.34 12.11 -3.54
N THR A 80 -5.80 12.27 -4.74
CA THR A 80 -6.45 13.02 -5.83
C THR A 80 -7.24 12.11 -6.78
N ASN A 81 -7.27 10.79 -6.53
CA ASN A 81 -7.98 9.85 -7.37
C ASN A 81 -9.47 9.83 -7.00
N PRO A 82 -10.39 10.20 -7.89
CA PRO A 82 -11.82 10.22 -7.59
C PRO A 82 -12.41 8.83 -7.26
N LYS A 83 -11.67 7.74 -7.54
CA LYS A 83 -12.06 6.37 -7.17
C LYS A 83 -11.54 5.93 -5.79
N ALA A 84 -10.63 6.67 -5.16
CA ALA A 84 -10.20 6.45 -3.79
C ALA A 84 -11.18 7.21 -2.88
N ALA A 85 -12.30 6.60 -2.53
CA ALA A 85 -13.36 7.24 -1.75
C ALA A 85 -13.04 7.35 -0.24
N THR A 86 -11.78 7.19 0.15
CA THR A 86 -11.33 7.00 1.53
C THR A 86 -10.06 7.79 1.82
N ASP A 87 -9.93 8.31 3.04
CA ASP A 87 -8.71 8.96 3.54
C ASP A 87 -7.54 7.98 3.74
N THR A 88 -7.79 6.69 3.48
CA THR A 88 -6.81 5.61 3.54
C THR A 88 -6.38 5.13 2.16
N ALA A 89 -5.12 4.73 2.04
CA ALA A 89 -4.59 4.00 0.90
C ALA A 89 -4.26 2.54 1.23
N ARG A 90 -4.34 1.69 0.22
CA ARG A 90 -3.98 0.29 0.31
C ARG A 90 -2.51 0.12 -0.02
N LEU A 91 -1.72 -0.29 0.97
CA LEU A 91 -0.28 -0.57 0.81
C LEU A 91 -0.03 -1.94 0.18
N TYR A 92 -0.99 -2.86 0.36
CA TYR A 92 -0.93 -4.24 -0.11
C TYR A 92 -2.33 -4.85 -0.26
N VAL A 93 -2.50 -5.77 -1.21
CA VAL A 93 -3.72 -6.56 -1.39
C VAL A 93 -3.42 -7.99 -0.91
N PRO A 94 -3.95 -8.45 0.25
CA PRO A 94 -3.96 -9.88 0.57
C PRO A 94 -4.72 -10.69 -0.47
#